data_AF-A0A1F6U0N0-F1
#
_entry.id   AF-A0A1F6U0N0-F1
#
_cell.length_a   1.000
_cell.length_b   1.000
_cell.length_c   1.000
_cell.angle_alpha   90.00
_cell.angle_beta   90.00
_cell.angle_gamma   90.00
#
_symmetry.space_group_name_H-M   'P 1'
#
loop_
_entity.id
_entity.type
_entity.pdbx_description
1 polymer ?
#
loop_
_entity_poly.entity_id
_entity_poly.type
_entity_poly.pdbx_seq_one_letter_code
_entity_poly.pdbx_strand_id
1 'polypeptide(L)'
;MTMTTDEKALRDIMSRLEKLERAVFRSGKVTTSKTGKDAKKYKGATGGIRLLADKGYFDKKRTFGDICKALESKGYHYTKQAAQTPLNNLSSPKKKLLVALTENGRKLYAKRK
;
A
#
# COMPACT_ATOMS: atom_id res chain seq x y z
N MET A 1 30.12 14.80 -38.09
CA MET A 1 28.68 14.65 -38.39
C MET A 1 27.91 15.61 -37.48
N THR A 2 27.50 16.77 -37.99
CA THR A 2 26.77 17.78 -37.23
C THR A 2 25.29 17.39 -37.16
N MET A 3 24.80 17.12 -35.95
CA MET A 3 23.38 16.82 -35.73
C MET A 3 22.53 18.01 -36.17
N THR A 4 21.51 17.76 -36.98
CA THR A 4 20.62 18.80 -37.50
C THR A 4 19.80 19.41 -36.36
N THR A 5 19.34 20.64 -36.54
CA THR A 5 18.52 21.36 -35.54
C THR A 5 17.28 20.55 -35.14
N ASP A 6 16.73 19.79 -36.08
CA ASP A 6 15.59 18.90 -35.89
C ASP A 6 15.90 17.73 -34.93
N GLU A 7 17.09 17.13 -35.02
CA GLU A 7 17.50 16.06 -34.09
C GLU A 7 17.64 16.57 -32.65
N LYS A 8 18.10 17.82 -32.49
CA LYS A 8 18.19 18.46 -31.16
C LYS A 8 16.81 18.75 -30.59
N ALA A 9 15.89 19.25 -31.41
CA ALA A 9 14.51 19.49 -31.02
C ALA A 9 13.79 18.20 -30.62
N LEU A 10 13.96 17.12 -31.38
CA LEU A 10 13.40 15.80 -31.08
C LEU A 10 13.92 15.25 -29.74
N ARG A 11 15.22 15.38 -29.46
CA ARG A 11 15.80 14.96 -28.18
C ARG A 11 15.25 15.77 -27.00
N ASP A 12 15.05 17.07 -27.15
CA ASP A 12 14.45 17.89 -26.10
C ASP A 12 13.00 17.48 -25.83
N ILE A 13 12.22 17.25 -26.89
CA ILE A 13 10.83 16.78 -26.79
C ILE A 13 10.77 15.43 -26.07
N MET A 14 11.63 14.47 -26.43
CA MET A 14 11.70 13.17 -25.76
C MET A 14 12.08 13.31 -24.27
N SER A 15 13.03 14.18 -23.92
CA SER A 15 13.40 14.43 -22.52
C SER A 15 12.25 15.04 -21.72
N ARG A 16 11.49 15.94 -22.34
CA ARG A 16 10.32 16.57 -21.71
C ARG A 16 9.17 15.59 -21.53
N LEU A 17 8.94 14.71 -22.52
CA LEU A 17 7.97 13.62 -22.40
C LEU A 17 8.33 12.67 -21.27
N GLU A 18 9.60 12.23 -21.17
CA GLU A 18 10.03 11.35 -20.08
C GLU A 18 9.82 12.00 -18.70
N LYS A 19 10.09 13.31 -18.56
CA LYS A 19 9.85 14.06 -17.31
C LYS A 19 8.38 14.13 -16.97
N LEU A 20 7.51 14.36 -17.96
CA LEU A 20 6.06 14.41 -17.79
C LEU A 20 5.51 13.03 -17.42
N GLU A 21 5.92 11.99 -18.12
CA GLU A 21 5.56 10.61 -17.81
C GLU A 21 5.99 10.25 -16.38
N ARG A 22 7.20 10.64 -15.98
CA ARG A 22 7.71 10.42 -14.62
C ARG A 22 7.08 11.35 -13.58
N ALA A 23 6.40 12.41 -13.95
CA ALA A 23 5.65 13.24 -13.01
C ALA A 23 4.22 12.72 -12.84
N VAL A 24 3.57 12.32 -13.94
CA VAL A 24 2.17 11.88 -14.00
C VAL A 24 2.04 10.42 -13.55
N PHE A 25 2.90 9.51 -14.04
CA PHE A 25 2.82 8.08 -13.75
C PHE A 25 3.67 7.63 -12.55
N ARG A 26 4.43 8.52 -11.90
CA ARG A 26 5.16 8.18 -10.65
C ARG A 26 4.26 7.86 -9.47
N SER A 27 2.97 8.17 -9.58
CA SER A 27 1.92 7.66 -8.69
C SER A 27 1.76 6.13 -8.73
N GLY A 28 2.29 5.45 -9.76
CA GLY A 28 2.24 4.00 -9.92
C GLY A 28 3.52 3.25 -9.51
N LYS A 29 4.65 3.94 -9.31
CA LYS A 29 5.82 3.30 -8.72
C LYS A 29 5.59 3.24 -7.22
N VAL A 30 4.89 2.18 -6.81
CA VAL A 30 4.97 1.62 -5.47
C VAL A 30 6.46 1.51 -5.18
N THR A 31 7.02 2.53 -4.54
CA THR A 31 8.21 2.35 -3.76
C THR A 31 7.77 1.31 -2.75
N THR A 32 8.16 0.06 -2.99
CA THR A 32 8.41 -0.92 -1.95
C THR A 32 9.36 -0.23 -0.99
N SER A 33 8.79 0.62 -0.15
CA SER A 33 9.50 1.37 0.87
C SER A 33 10.09 0.26 1.70
N LYS A 34 11.40 0.06 1.50
CA LYS A 34 12.24 -0.92 2.17
C LYS A 34 11.70 -1.08 3.58
N THR A 35 11.36 -2.31 3.93
CA THR A 35 11.11 -2.80 5.29
C THR A 35 12.36 -2.51 6.14
N GLY A 36 12.61 -1.24 6.41
CA GLY A 36 13.91 -0.72 6.84
C GLY A 36 13.94 -0.25 8.28
N LYS A 37 12.92 -0.57 9.09
CA LYS A 37 12.98 -0.29 10.53
C LYS A 37 12.74 -1.51 11.42
N ASP A 38 11.95 -2.50 11.01
CA ASP A 38 11.84 -3.77 11.76
C ASP A 38 11.36 -4.94 10.87
N ALA A 39 12.24 -5.52 10.05
CA ALA A 39 11.88 -6.68 9.22
C ALA A 39 11.35 -7.88 10.04
N LYS A 40 11.78 -8.02 11.31
CA LYS A 40 11.27 -9.04 12.23
C LYS A 40 9.87 -8.73 12.78
N LYS A 41 9.57 -7.46 13.09
CA LYS A 41 8.28 -7.03 13.69
C LYS A 41 7.12 -7.06 12.70
N TYR A 42 7.41 -6.78 11.43
CA TYR A 42 6.41 -6.69 10.36
C TYR A 42 6.47 -7.89 9.40
N LYS A 43 6.90 -9.07 9.87
CA LYS A 43 6.91 -10.30 9.07
C LYS A 43 5.51 -10.93 8.95
N GLY A 44 5.21 -11.44 7.76
CA GLY A 44 3.96 -12.17 7.50
C GLY A 44 2.73 -11.26 7.39
N ALA A 45 1.56 -11.87 7.19
CA ALA A 45 0.28 -11.16 7.06
C ALA A 45 -0.09 -10.36 8.31
N THR A 46 0.16 -10.90 9.52
CA THR A 46 -0.02 -10.16 10.78
C THR A 46 0.89 -8.92 10.85
N GLY A 47 2.14 -9.07 10.41
CA GLY A 47 3.11 -7.99 10.38
C GLY A 47 2.72 -6.89 9.40
N GLY A 48 2.24 -7.25 8.21
CA GLY A 48 1.73 -6.30 7.23
C GLY A 48 0.53 -5.49 7.75
N ILE A 49 -0.41 -6.15 8.44
CA ILE A 49 -1.55 -5.44 9.05
C ILE A 49 -1.10 -4.50 10.17
N ARG A 50 -0.14 -4.91 11.01
CA ARG A 50 0.45 -4.03 12.04
C ARG A 50 1.15 -2.83 11.42
N LEU A 51 1.88 -3.02 10.33
CA LEU A 51 2.52 -1.93 9.59
C LEU A 51 1.49 -0.90 9.10
N LEU A 52 0.35 -1.36 8.60
CA LEU A 52 -0.75 -0.49 8.18
C LEU A 52 -1.36 0.27 9.39
N ALA A 53 -1.49 -0.37 10.54
CA ALA A 53 -1.97 0.26 11.77
C ALA A 53 -1.01 1.31 12.33
N ASP A 54 0.29 1.04 12.31
CA ASP A 54 1.32 2.00 12.74
C ASP A 54 1.40 3.21 11.79
N LYS A 55 1.06 3.02 10.51
CA LYS A 55 0.98 4.09 9.50
C LYS A 55 -0.35 4.85 9.49
N GLY A 56 -1.26 4.59 10.43
CA GLY A 56 -2.55 5.29 10.53
C GLY A 56 -3.57 4.89 9.46
N TYR A 57 -3.36 3.78 8.72
CA TYR A 57 -4.29 3.36 7.66
C TYR A 57 -5.70 3.08 8.18
N PHE A 58 -5.78 2.61 9.43
CA PHE A 58 -7.02 2.26 10.14
C PHE A 58 -7.61 3.41 10.97
N ASP A 59 -7.08 4.64 10.85
CA ASP A 59 -7.69 5.82 11.50
C ASP A 59 -9.08 6.12 10.92
N LYS A 60 -9.35 5.62 9.70
CA LYS A 60 -10.67 5.59 9.05
C LYS A 60 -11.15 4.15 8.93
N LYS A 61 -12.46 3.96 8.83
CA LYS A 61 -13.07 2.65 8.56
C LYS A 61 -12.60 2.14 7.18
N ARG A 62 -12.09 0.92 7.12
CA ARG A 62 -11.61 0.28 5.87
C ARG A 62 -12.30 -1.04 5.63
N THR A 63 -12.60 -1.31 4.36
CA THR A 63 -13.12 -2.61 3.95
C THR A 63 -11.99 -3.64 3.88
N PHE A 64 -12.36 -4.93 3.92
CA PHE A 64 -11.41 -6.01 3.69
C PHE A 64 -10.68 -5.89 2.34
N GLY A 65 -11.41 -5.51 1.28
CA GLY A 65 -10.83 -5.34 -0.06
C GLY A 65 -9.78 -4.23 -0.11
N ASP A 66 -10.04 -3.09 0.55
CA ASP A 66 -9.08 -1.98 0.63
C ASP A 66 -7.83 -2.36 1.42
N ILE A 67 -7.98 -3.19 2.45
CA ILE A 67 -6.85 -3.67 3.26
C ILE A 67 -5.96 -4.59 2.41
N CYS A 68 -6.54 -5.51 1.65
CA CYS A 68 -5.77 -6.38 0.74
C CYS A 68 -4.97 -5.55 -0.28
N LYS A 69 -5.61 -4.59 -0.95
CA LYS A 69 -4.92 -3.70 -1.90
C LYS A 69 -3.77 -2.93 -1.25
N ALA A 70 -3.95 -2.46 -0.02
CA ALA A 70 -2.92 -1.74 0.73
C ALA A 70 -1.76 -2.65 1.15
N LEU A 71 -2.04 -3.92 1.49
CA LEU A 71 -1.02 -4.93 1.76
C LEU A 71 -0.21 -5.26 0.50
N GLU A 72 -0.87 -5.48 -0.62
CA GLU A 72 -0.24 -5.74 -1.92
C GLU A 72 0.66 -4.56 -2.33
N SER A 73 0.18 -3.33 -2.15
CA SER A 73 0.97 -2.09 -2.36
C SER A 73 2.16 -1.94 -1.41
N LYS A 74 2.33 -2.82 -0.42
CA LYS A 74 3.49 -2.89 0.47
C LYS A 74 4.34 -4.14 0.24
N GLY A 75 4.08 -4.90 -0.82
CA GLY A 75 4.79 -6.14 -1.16
C GLY A 75 4.31 -7.37 -0.40
N TYR A 76 3.15 -7.30 0.26
CA TYR A 76 2.53 -8.43 0.93
C TYR A 76 1.49 -9.08 0.00
N HIS A 77 1.91 -10.10 -0.72
CA HIS A 77 1.04 -10.87 -1.62
C HIS A 77 0.48 -12.07 -0.87
N TYR A 78 -0.76 -11.97 -0.41
CA TYR A 78 -1.46 -13.04 0.29
C TYR A 78 -2.81 -13.32 -0.35
N THR A 79 -3.25 -14.57 -0.30
CA THR A 79 -4.63 -14.91 -0.63
C THR A 79 -5.58 -14.21 0.36
N LYS A 80 -6.81 -13.92 -0.08
CA LYS A 80 -7.83 -13.31 0.77
C LYS A 80 -8.01 -14.08 2.09
N GLN A 81 -8.02 -15.41 2.03
CA GLN A 81 -8.12 -16.26 3.22
C GLN A 81 -6.94 -16.08 4.19
N ALA A 82 -5.71 -16.02 3.67
CA ALA A 82 -4.51 -15.83 4.48
C ALA A 82 -4.43 -14.45 5.15
N ALA A 83 -5.05 -13.41 4.57
CA ALA A 83 -5.17 -12.09 5.18
C ALA A 83 -6.34 -11.98 6.19
N GLN A 84 -7.40 -12.77 6.01
CA GLN A 84 -8.59 -12.75 6.86
C GLN A 84 -8.30 -13.20 8.30
N THR A 85 -7.61 -14.33 8.47
CA THR A 85 -7.26 -14.91 9.78
C THR A 85 -6.50 -13.94 10.69
N PRO A 86 -5.38 -13.32 10.24
CA PRO A 86 -4.65 -12.37 11.07
C PRO A 86 -5.45 -11.09 11.35
N LEU A 87 -6.33 -10.67 10.42
CA LEU A 87 -7.19 -9.51 10.62
C LEU A 87 -8.25 -9.77 11.71
N ASN A 88 -8.88 -10.95 11.70
CA ASN A 88 -9.78 -11.40 12.76
C ASN A 88 -9.05 -11.51 14.10
N ASN A 89 -7.84 -12.08 14.11
CA ASN A 89 -7.01 -12.19 15.33
C ASN A 89 -6.63 -10.83 15.92
N LEU A 90 -6.33 -9.83 15.09
CA LEU A 90 -5.99 -8.47 15.54
C LEU A 90 -7.22 -7.67 15.97
N SER A 91 -8.39 -8.04 15.45
CA SER A 91 -9.69 -7.49 15.86
C SER A 91 -10.28 -8.20 17.09
N SER A 92 -9.61 -9.24 17.60
CA SER A 92 -10.09 -10.04 18.71
C SER A 92 -9.92 -9.29 20.05
N PRO A 93 -10.78 -9.58 21.06
CA PRO A 93 -10.75 -8.92 22.36
C PRO A 93 -9.40 -9.01 23.09
N LYS A 94 -8.62 -10.06 22.79
CA LYS A 94 -7.30 -10.32 23.38
C LYS A 94 -6.19 -9.41 22.84
N LYS A 95 -6.22 -9.04 21.55
CA LYS A 95 -5.15 -8.24 20.93
C LYS A 95 -5.46 -6.75 20.84
N LYS A 96 -6.75 -6.37 20.92
CA LYS A 96 -7.25 -4.99 21.03
C LYS A 96 -6.66 -3.97 20.04
N LEU A 97 -6.11 -4.39 18.90
CA LEU A 97 -5.48 -3.47 17.95
C LEU A 97 -6.50 -2.83 17.01
N LEU A 98 -7.43 -3.66 16.53
CA LEU A 98 -8.48 -3.25 15.60
C LEU A 98 -9.86 -3.52 16.21
N VAL A 99 -10.86 -2.81 15.70
CA VAL A 99 -12.28 -3.06 15.92
C VAL A 99 -12.89 -3.46 14.58
N ALA A 100 -13.63 -4.56 14.59
CA ALA A 100 -14.47 -4.94 13.47
C ALA A 100 -15.89 -4.38 13.69
N LEU A 101 -16.41 -3.70 12.68
CA LEU A 101 -17.75 -3.12 12.65
C LEU A 101 -18.50 -3.70 11.46
N THR A 102 -19.83 -3.75 11.54
CA THR A 102 -20.66 -4.14 10.39
C THR A 102 -21.48 -2.91 9.98
N GLU A 103 -21.33 -2.49 8.73
CA GLU A 103 -22.05 -1.35 8.17
C GLU A 103 -22.60 -1.76 6.80
N ASN A 104 -23.92 -1.64 6.60
CA ASN A 104 -24.61 -2.06 5.36
C ASN A 104 -24.30 -3.52 4.95
N GLY A 105 -24.28 -4.43 5.93
CA GLY A 105 -23.96 -5.86 5.71
C GLY A 105 -22.49 -6.15 5.37
N ARG A 106 -21.61 -5.14 5.40
CA ARG A 106 -20.18 -5.30 5.11
C ARG A 106 -19.34 -5.12 6.37
N LYS A 107 -18.34 -5.99 6.53
CA LYS A 107 -17.40 -5.91 7.65
C LYS A 107 -16.32 -4.86 7.37
N LEU A 108 -16.26 -3.86 8.25
CA LEU A 108 -15.29 -2.77 8.26
C LEU A 108 -14.33 -2.94 9.42
N TYR A 109 -13.11 -2.46 9.25
CA TYR A 109 -12.06 -2.50 10.27
C TYR A 109 -11.53 -1.09 10.52
N ALA A 110 -11.39 -0.74 11.79
CA ALA A 110 -10.82 0.53 12.24
C ALA A 110 -9.89 0.31 13.44
N LYS A 111 -9.03 1.29 13.72
CA LYS A 111 -8.13 1.25 14.88
C LYS A 111 -8.95 1.40 16.16
N ARG A 112 -8.63 0.59 17.18
CA ARG A 112 -9.24 0.74 18.50
C ARG A 112 -8.64 1.94 19.21
N LYS A 113 -9.49 2.83 19.73
CA LYS A 113 -9.10 3.90 20.66
C LYS A 113 -9.02 3.35 22.08
#